data_AF-A0A4D7K1V3-F1
#
_entry.id   AF-A0A4D7K1V3-F1
#
_cell.length_a   1.000
_cell.length_b   1.000
_cell.length_c   1.000
_cell.angle_alpha   90.00
_cell.angle_beta   90.00
_cell.angle_gamma   90.00
#
_symmetry.space_group_name_H-M   'P 1'
#
loop_
_entity.id
_entity.type
_entity.pdbx_description
1 polymer ?
#
loop_
_entity_poly.entity_id
_entity_poly.type
_entity_poly.pdbx_seq_one_letter_code
_entity_poly.pdbx_strand_id
1 'polypeptide(L)'
;MDNDLDLQPQQDIQTTESTALLTFLNAYNDPFEGIADNGITFVFPIYVTYTNGVIVEIIDEQGLNSVLQGQSADFYVSEIKFPAEIDVAGTIRVINNESEFNNFLNEIGIKTFEEDFLNKFLQCFDFGYPARANDTLFENAGQFLDFIDRKPENTPLSLNFPQNLLIYSLDSVIVFNNEFEVLNLLNNCEGCPQLSFTTRTDNITNYTFIADFPQVDSIPGYQWYINGEFIENDGVDYQGDNQLTRTFEPGEYTVCIAASTDDCMLGTEYCETIFVEDPCPQLFFNVSDSTENNYTFMADFAQMNSIGYSWELYQNGDLLASEFEDGNGDNQFFYQFTQGTYNMCMTAETPECPQGTSYCEEIVIQ
;
A
#
# COMPACT_ATOMS: atom_id res chain seq x y z
N MET A 1 56.25 3.70 58.02
CA MET A 1 54.97 3.11 57.57
C MET A 1 54.58 3.92 56.35
N ASP A 2 55.09 3.50 55.19
CA ASP A 2 54.66 4.00 53.89
C ASP A 2 53.29 3.40 53.61
N ASN A 3 52.29 4.26 53.47
CA ASN A 3 51.02 3.91 52.83
C ASN A 3 51.20 4.21 51.35
N ASP A 4 51.73 3.24 50.60
CA ASP A 4 51.56 3.22 49.16
C ASP A 4 50.06 3.07 48.88
N LEU A 5 49.45 4.17 48.45
CA LEU A 5 48.15 4.15 47.78
C LEU A 5 48.36 3.43 46.46
N ASP A 6 48.06 2.14 46.46
CA ASP A 6 48.00 1.30 45.28
C ASP A 6 46.84 1.78 44.41
N LEU A 7 47.12 2.75 43.52
CA LEU A 7 46.22 3.15 42.45
C LEU A 7 46.10 1.98 41.50
N GLN A 8 44.99 1.24 41.62
CA GLN A 8 44.65 0.22 40.62
C GLN A 8 44.54 0.89 39.25
N PRO A 9 45.12 0.30 38.19
CA PRO A 9 45.06 0.88 36.86
C PRO A 9 43.61 1.03 36.42
N GLN A 10 43.21 2.23 35.99
CA GLN A 10 41.94 2.46 35.32
C GLN A 10 41.87 1.50 34.13
N GLN A 11 40.89 0.60 34.17
CA GLN A 11 40.64 -0.34 33.09
C GLN A 11 40.24 0.48 31.86
N ASP A 12 40.99 0.35 30.78
CA ASP A 12 40.73 1.07 29.53
C ASP A 12 39.41 0.56 28.95
N ILE A 13 38.35 1.36 29.04
CA ILE A 13 37.03 0.97 28.54
C ILE A 13 37.00 1.23 27.04
N GLN A 14 36.95 0.16 26.26
CA GLN A 14 36.82 0.25 24.81
C GLN A 14 35.35 0.20 24.41
N THR A 15 34.91 1.22 23.69
CA THR A 15 33.59 1.31 23.05
C THR A 15 33.70 1.11 21.55
N THR A 16 32.58 0.89 20.88
CA THR A 16 32.49 0.70 19.43
C THR A 16 31.32 1.50 18.89
N GLU A 17 31.52 2.17 17.76
CA GLU A 17 30.46 2.87 17.01
C GLU A 17 29.29 1.92 16.74
N SER A 18 28.08 2.41 16.96
CA SER A 18 26.88 1.58 16.91
C SER A 18 25.70 2.38 16.38
N THR A 19 25.35 2.16 15.12
CA THR A 19 24.13 2.71 14.51
C THR A 19 22.89 2.05 15.12
N ALA A 20 22.97 0.76 15.48
CA ALA A 20 21.92 0.06 16.21
C ALA A 20 21.62 0.69 17.57
N LEU A 21 22.63 1.13 18.31
CA LEU A 21 22.44 1.89 19.54
C LEU A 21 21.70 3.20 19.27
N LEU A 22 22.10 3.96 18.26
CA LEU A 22 21.41 5.19 17.89
C LEU A 22 19.94 4.94 17.56
N THR A 23 19.64 3.95 16.72
CA THR A 23 18.27 3.52 16.41
C THR A 23 17.51 3.10 17.67
N PHE A 24 18.11 2.29 18.54
CA PHE A 24 17.49 1.87 19.80
C PHE A 24 17.15 3.06 20.69
N LEU A 25 18.09 3.97 20.89
CA LEU A 25 17.91 5.17 21.72
C LEU A 25 16.88 6.14 21.12
N ASN A 26 16.80 6.19 19.79
CA ASN A 26 15.82 6.97 19.06
C ASN A 26 14.40 6.41 19.30
N ALA A 27 14.20 5.12 19.05
CA ALA A 27 12.94 4.42 19.27
C ALA A 27 12.56 4.32 20.75
N TYR A 28 13.52 4.38 21.68
CA TYR A 28 13.26 4.47 23.12
C TYR A 28 12.56 5.79 23.50
N ASN A 29 12.84 6.87 22.79
CA ASN A 29 12.20 8.19 22.99
C ASN A 29 10.91 8.36 22.18
N ASP A 30 10.65 7.46 21.22
CA ASP A 30 9.47 7.55 20.36
C ASP A 30 8.23 7.00 21.09
N PRO A 31 7.19 7.83 21.34
CA PRO A 31 5.97 7.39 22.00
C PRO A 31 5.15 6.37 21.17
N PHE A 32 5.44 6.22 19.88
CA PHE A 32 4.74 5.31 18.97
C PHE A 32 5.49 3.99 18.73
N GLU A 33 6.83 3.97 18.83
CA GLU A 33 7.63 2.73 18.71
C GLU A 33 7.85 2.00 20.05
N GLY A 34 7.62 2.68 21.19
CA GLY A 34 7.20 2.04 22.44
C GLY A 34 8.13 0.99 23.05
N ILE A 35 9.45 1.09 22.89
CA ILE A 35 10.41 0.15 23.52
C ILE A 35 10.20 0.07 25.04
N ALA A 36 10.10 1.24 25.69
CA ALA A 36 9.96 1.34 27.13
C ALA A 36 8.64 0.70 27.62
N ASP A 37 7.55 0.90 26.89
CA ASP A 37 6.23 0.36 27.24
C ASP A 37 6.13 -1.17 27.03
N ASN A 38 7.00 -1.73 26.18
CA ASN A 38 7.09 -3.17 25.92
C ASN A 38 7.99 -3.92 26.92
N GLY A 39 8.51 -3.25 27.96
CA GLY A 39 9.36 -3.86 28.98
C GLY A 39 10.72 -4.29 28.45
N ILE A 40 11.25 -3.58 27.45
CA ILE A 40 12.59 -3.77 26.89
C ILE A 40 13.50 -2.70 27.48
N THR A 41 14.54 -3.11 28.21
CA THR A 41 15.47 -2.18 28.88
C THR A 41 16.88 -2.72 28.92
N PHE A 42 17.87 -1.83 29.05
CA PHE A 42 19.25 -2.26 29.30
C PHE A 42 19.38 -2.85 30.69
N VAL A 43 20.21 -3.89 30.82
CA VAL A 43 20.74 -4.32 32.11
C VAL A 43 21.92 -3.42 32.44
N PHE A 44 21.75 -2.61 33.49
CA PHE A 44 22.76 -1.65 33.93
C PHE A 44 23.83 -2.31 34.83
N PRO A 45 25.07 -1.77 34.84
CA PRO A 45 25.52 -0.57 34.14
C PRO A 45 25.86 -0.81 32.67
N ILE A 46 25.65 0.22 31.84
CA ILE A 46 26.17 0.27 30.47
C ILE A 46 27.19 1.41 30.34
N TYR A 47 28.13 1.26 29.41
CA TYR A 47 29.13 2.29 29.10
C TYR A 47 28.92 2.77 27.68
N VAL A 48 28.71 4.07 27.53
CA VAL A 48 28.51 4.72 26.25
C VAL A 48 29.52 5.85 26.07
N THR A 49 29.83 6.18 24.82
CA THR A 49 30.73 7.29 24.49
C THR A 49 29.98 8.32 23.67
N TYR A 50 30.10 9.58 24.07
CA TYR A 50 29.62 10.71 23.27
C TYR A 50 30.56 11.00 22.10
N THR A 51 30.06 11.69 21.10
CA THR A 51 30.84 12.15 19.92
C THR A 51 32.13 12.92 20.24
N ASN A 52 32.23 13.52 21.43
CA ASN A 52 33.44 14.20 21.90
C ASN A 52 34.46 13.29 22.59
N GLY A 53 34.23 11.97 22.60
CA GLY A 53 35.09 10.95 23.22
C GLY A 53 34.90 10.76 24.72
N VAL A 54 33.93 11.46 25.35
CA VAL A 54 33.65 11.28 26.79
C VAL A 54 32.88 9.99 27.00
N ILE A 55 33.47 9.08 27.79
CA ILE A 55 32.82 7.84 28.23
C ILE A 55 31.98 8.13 29.47
N VAL A 56 30.73 7.66 29.47
CA VAL A 56 29.80 7.76 30.59
C VAL A 56 29.30 6.38 30.98
N GLU A 57 29.35 6.10 32.28
CA GLU A 57 28.70 4.95 32.90
C GLU A 57 27.26 5.31 33.26
N ILE A 58 26.31 4.58 32.69
CA ILE A 58 24.89 4.71 33.00
C ILE A 58 24.52 3.57 33.92
N ILE A 59 24.11 3.89 35.16
CA ILE A 59 23.89 2.90 36.23
C ILE A 59 22.42 2.52 36.43
N ASP A 60 21.50 3.28 35.84
CA ASP A 60 20.06 3.06 35.93
C ASP A 60 19.31 3.78 34.79
N GLU A 61 18.01 3.53 34.71
CA GLU A 61 17.10 4.09 33.72
C GLU A 61 17.00 5.63 33.81
N GLN A 62 17.10 6.19 35.01
CA GLN A 62 17.09 7.64 35.18
C GLN A 62 18.34 8.28 34.56
N GLY A 63 19.49 7.62 34.69
CA GLY A 63 20.73 7.99 34.01
C GLY A 63 20.57 7.94 32.50
N LEU A 64 19.96 6.88 31.96
CA LEU A 64 19.70 6.76 30.52
C LEU A 64 18.80 7.90 30.01
N ASN A 65 17.69 8.17 30.70
CA ASN A 65 16.79 9.27 30.36
C ASN A 65 17.50 10.63 30.41
N SER A 66 18.42 10.83 31.37
CA SER A 66 19.20 12.06 31.47
C SER A 66 20.17 12.22 30.30
N VAL A 67 20.78 11.12 29.84
CA VAL A 67 21.63 11.08 28.64
C VAL A 67 20.80 11.41 27.40
N LEU A 68 19.64 10.77 27.24
CA LEU A 68 18.73 10.96 26.11
C LEU A 68 18.25 12.42 25.99
N GLN A 69 17.84 13.03 27.10
CA GLN A 69 17.40 14.45 27.14
C GLN A 69 18.54 15.45 26.90
N GLY A 70 19.80 15.02 27.06
CA GLY A 70 20.98 15.85 26.87
C GLY A 70 21.54 15.83 25.44
N GLN A 71 20.99 15.02 24.55
CA GLN A 71 21.53 14.87 23.19
C GLN A 71 21.19 16.07 22.29
N SER A 72 22.10 16.36 21.36
CA SER A 72 21.98 17.38 20.33
C SER A 72 22.82 17.01 19.10
N ALA A 73 22.65 17.73 18.00
CA ALA A 73 23.41 17.52 16.76
C ALA A 73 24.93 17.47 16.94
N ASP A 74 25.48 18.28 17.87
CA ASP A 74 26.92 18.35 18.15
C ASP A 74 27.36 17.42 19.29
N PHE A 75 26.41 16.86 20.04
CA PHE A 75 26.67 16.11 21.27
C PHE A 75 25.62 15.02 21.45
N TYR A 76 25.92 13.82 20.96
CA TYR A 76 25.06 12.65 21.07
C TYR A 76 25.89 11.39 21.37
N VAL A 77 25.23 10.32 21.79
CA VAL A 77 25.85 9.02 22.07
C VAL A 77 26.11 8.31 20.75
N SER A 78 27.36 7.99 20.45
CA SER A 78 27.74 7.35 19.17
C SER A 78 28.31 5.93 19.34
N GLU A 79 28.77 5.58 20.54
CA GLU A 79 29.40 4.29 20.79
C GLU A 79 28.90 3.63 22.08
N ILE A 80 28.95 2.30 22.11
CA ILE A 80 28.65 1.47 23.29
C ILE A 80 29.76 0.46 23.51
N LYS A 81 29.99 0.09 24.78
CA LYS A 81 30.84 -1.03 25.15
C LYS A 81 30.07 -2.34 24.97
N PHE A 82 30.61 -3.23 24.14
CA PHE A 82 30.16 -4.62 24.08
C PHE A 82 30.97 -5.55 25.02
N PRO A 83 30.39 -6.67 25.48
CA PRO A 83 28.98 -7.03 25.33
C PRO A 83 28.07 -6.13 26.17
N ALA A 84 26.86 -5.90 25.67
CA ALA A 84 25.77 -5.24 26.39
C ALA A 84 24.66 -6.25 26.69
N GLU A 85 23.92 -6.03 27.76
CA GLU A 85 22.81 -6.90 28.15
C GLU A 85 21.49 -6.12 28.04
N ILE A 86 20.47 -6.75 27.45
CA ILE A 86 19.13 -6.20 27.27
C ILE A 86 18.14 -7.18 27.93
N ASP A 87 17.31 -6.68 28.83
CA ASP A 87 16.19 -7.41 29.42
C ASP A 87 14.94 -7.20 28.55
N VAL A 88 14.38 -8.29 28.04
CA VAL A 88 13.11 -8.32 27.30
C VAL A 88 12.08 -9.06 28.15
N ALA A 89 11.23 -8.30 28.85
CA ALA A 89 10.16 -8.83 29.69
C ALA A 89 10.63 -9.91 30.70
N GLY A 90 11.81 -9.73 31.31
CA GLY A 90 12.42 -10.63 32.29
C GLY A 90 13.39 -11.67 31.69
N THR A 91 13.63 -11.63 30.37
CA THR A 91 14.60 -12.51 29.69
C THR A 91 15.82 -11.69 29.26
N ILE A 92 16.97 -11.99 29.85
CA ILE A 92 18.25 -11.33 29.52
C ILE A 92 18.80 -11.87 28.18
N ARG A 93 19.10 -10.94 27.27
CA ARG A 93 19.82 -11.14 26.01
C ARG A 93 21.18 -10.48 26.10
N VAL A 94 22.23 -11.20 25.71
CA VAL A 94 23.60 -10.68 25.62
C VAL A 94 23.87 -10.33 24.17
N ILE A 95 24.20 -9.07 23.90
CA ILE A 95 24.56 -8.53 22.59
C ILE A 95 26.07 -8.34 22.55
N ASN A 96 26.78 -9.12 21.74
CA ASN A 96 28.24 -9.14 21.75
C ASN A 96 28.88 -8.17 20.76
N ASN A 97 28.12 -7.64 19.80
CA ASN A 97 28.60 -6.77 18.74
C ASN A 97 27.44 -6.08 18.01
N GLU A 98 27.78 -5.17 17.11
CA GLU A 98 26.83 -4.40 16.30
C GLU A 98 25.90 -5.25 15.43
N SER A 99 26.40 -6.36 14.87
CA SER A 99 25.58 -7.24 14.04
C SER A 99 24.50 -7.95 14.86
N GLU A 100 24.85 -8.42 16.07
CA GLU A 100 23.88 -8.99 17.00
C GLU A 100 22.87 -7.94 17.48
N PHE A 101 23.28 -6.67 17.61
CA PHE A 101 22.37 -5.60 18.00
C PHE A 101 21.35 -5.29 16.90
N ASN A 102 21.78 -5.16 15.64
CA ASN A 102 20.86 -4.97 14.51
C ASN A 102 19.87 -6.15 14.36
N ASN A 103 20.36 -7.39 14.51
CA ASN A 103 19.49 -8.56 14.49
C ASN A 103 18.44 -8.49 15.61
N PHE A 104 18.83 -8.06 16.80
CA PHE A 104 17.90 -7.87 17.92
C PHE A 104 16.81 -6.84 17.59
N LEU A 105 17.16 -5.68 17.01
CA LEU A 105 16.17 -4.67 16.61
C LEU A 105 15.13 -5.24 15.63
N ASN A 106 15.61 -5.97 14.61
CA ASN A 106 14.75 -6.63 13.64
C ASN A 106 13.83 -7.67 14.30
N GLU A 107 14.33 -8.44 15.27
CA GLU A 107 13.54 -9.44 16.00
C GLU A 107 12.38 -8.82 16.79
N ILE A 108 12.57 -7.61 17.32
CA ILE A 108 11.54 -6.88 18.08
C ILE A 108 10.72 -5.93 17.22
N GLY A 109 10.92 -5.94 15.90
CA GLY A 109 10.14 -5.16 14.95
C GLY A 109 10.47 -3.66 14.93
N ILE A 110 11.62 -3.27 15.48
CA ILE A 110 12.12 -1.89 15.35
C ILE A 110 12.83 -1.79 14.01
N LYS A 111 12.40 -0.82 13.20
CA LYS A 111 13.02 -0.56 11.90
C LYS A 111 14.44 -0.08 12.11
N THR A 112 15.38 -0.63 11.33
CA THR A 112 16.75 -0.11 11.32
C THR A 112 16.79 1.31 10.74
N PHE A 113 17.87 2.05 11.01
CA PHE A 113 18.11 3.36 10.37
C PHE A 113 17.93 3.29 8.85
N GLU A 114 18.47 2.26 8.20
CA GLU A 114 18.36 2.09 6.75
C GLU A 114 16.91 1.89 6.30
N GLU A 115 16.16 1.01 6.97
CA GLU A 115 14.76 0.76 6.63
C GLU A 115 13.92 2.02 6.79
N ASP A 116 14.10 2.75 7.89
CA ASP A 116 13.33 3.97 8.12
C ASP A 116 13.75 5.08 7.14
N PHE A 117 15.05 5.26 6.90
CA PHE A 117 15.56 6.18 5.89
C PHE A 117 14.97 5.89 4.51
N LEU A 118 15.01 4.64 4.04
CA LEU A 118 14.51 4.26 2.72
C LEU A 118 12.98 4.35 2.63
N ASN A 119 12.25 4.04 3.71
CA ASN A 119 10.81 4.20 3.76
C ASN A 119 10.39 5.67 3.64
N LYS A 120 11.18 6.60 4.18
CA LYS A 120 10.88 8.05 4.12
C LYS A 120 11.52 8.75 2.91
N PHE A 121 12.52 8.14 2.29
CA PHE A 121 13.18 8.65 1.10
C PHE A 121 12.21 8.76 -0.07
N LEU A 122 12.25 9.88 -0.79
CA LEU A 122 11.27 10.33 -1.79
C LEU A 122 9.85 10.55 -1.28
N GLN A 123 9.56 10.31 0.00
CA GLN A 123 8.27 10.66 0.61
C GLN A 123 8.35 12.02 1.31
N CYS A 124 9.34 12.19 2.19
CA CYS A 124 9.55 13.43 2.94
C CYS A 124 10.76 14.23 2.45
N PHE A 125 11.76 13.54 1.92
CA PHE A 125 13.01 14.17 1.48
C PHE A 125 13.64 13.42 0.33
N ASP A 126 14.51 14.12 -0.39
CA ASP A 126 15.45 13.56 -1.37
C ASP A 126 16.86 14.03 -1.02
N PHE A 127 17.88 13.52 -1.68
CA PHE A 127 19.21 14.11 -1.59
C PHE A 127 19.28 15.45 -2.34
N GLY A 128 20.02 16.40 -1.76
CA GLY A 128 20.58 17.52 -2.50
C GLY A 128 21.78 17.05 -3.32
N TYR A 129 21.55 16.65 -4.57
CA TYR A 129 22.61 16.09 -5.43
C TYR A 129 23.71 17.12 -5.77
N PRO A 130 24.97 16.67 -5.89
CA PRO A 130 25.42 15.28 -5.77
C PRO A 130 25.48 14.77 -4.32
N ALA A 131 25.28 13.46 -4.13
CA ALA A 131 25.20 12.80 -2.82
C ALA A 131 26.14 11.60 -2.73
N ARG A 132 26.47 11.18 -1.50
CA ARG A 132 27.36 10.02 -1.28
C ARG A 132 26.83 9.09 -0.19
N ALA A 133 26.85 7.80 -0.51
CA ALA A 133 26.64 6.72 0.46
C ALA A 133 27.55 5.54 0.11
N ASN A 134 28.08 4.86 1.12
CA ASN A 134 29.05 3.78 0.98
C ASN A 134 30.20 4.15 0.02
N ASP A 135 30.69 5.39 0.13
CA ASP A 135 31.72 6.02 -0.72
C ASP A 135 31.38 6.13 -2.22
N THR A 136 30.15 5.80 -2.60
CA THR A 136 29.64 5.89 -3.97
C THR A 136 28.98 7.26 -4.20
N LEU A 137 29.27 7.90 -5.32
CA LEU A 137 28.70 9.21 -5.70
C LEU A 137 27.43 9.00 -6.56
N PHE A 138 26.37 9.72 -6.22
CA PHE A 138 25.11 9.75 -6.96
C PHE A 138 24.84 11.17 -7.45
N GLU A 139 24.41 11.30 -8.70
CA GLU A 139 24.06 12.57 -9.36
C GLU A 139 22.53 12.79 -9.43
N ASN A 140 21.75 11.77 -9.10
CA ASN A 140 20.28 11.82 -9.03
C ASN A 140 19.72 10.60 -8.27
N ALA A 141 18.42 10.66 -7.93
CA ALA A 141 17.72 9.62 -7.18
C ALA A 141 17.73 8.26 -7.88
N GLY A 142 17.61 8.23 -9.21
CA GLY A 142 17.66 6.98 -9.97
C GLY A 142 18.96 6.21 -9.75
N GLN A 143 20.10 6.91 -9.67
CA GLN A 143 21.40 6.27 -9.40
C GLN A 143 21.50 5.71 -7.97
N PHE A 144 20.91 6.40 -6.99
CA PHE A 144 20.87 5.93 -5.62
C PHE A 144 19.97 4.69 -5.46
N LEU A 145 18.77 4.73 -6.03
CA LEU A 145 17.84 3.58 -6.02
C LEU A 145 18.45 2.36 -6.72
N ASP A 146 19.09 2.56 -7.88
CA ASP A 146 19.85 1.51 -8.59
C ASP A 146 20.96 0.89 -7.72
N PHE A 147 21.57 1.69 -6.83
CA PHE A 147 22.58 1.21 -5.88
C PHE A 147 21.95 0.39 -4.75
N ILE A 148 20.83 0.86 -4.17
CA ILE A 148 20.10 0.14 -3.13
C ILE A 148 19.64 -1.24 -3.64
N ASP A 149 19.11 -1.32 -4.86
CA ASP A 149 18.65 -2.58 -5.46
C ASP A 149 19.78 -3.58 -5.74
N ARG A 150 21.01 -3.10 -5.92
CA ARG A 150 22.18 -3.91 -6.32
C ARG A 150 23.17 -4.17 -5.20
N LYS A 151 23.03 -3.50 -4.05
CA LYS A 151 23.98 -3.69 -2.94
C LYS A 151 23.83 -5.10 -2.37
N PRO A 152 24.91 -5.73 -1.86
CA PRO A 152 24.81 -7.03 -1.21
C PRO A 152 23.89 -6.96 0.01
N GLU A 153 23.08 -8.00 0.24
CA GLU A 153 22.08 -8.05 1.34
C GLU A 153 22.64 -7.66 2.72
N ASN A 154 23.90 -8.00 3.00
CA ASN A 154 24.55 -7.73 4.30
C ASN A 154 25.42 -6.46 4.31
N THR A 155 25.27 -5.58 3.33
CA THR A 155 25.98 -4.29 3.31
C THR A 155 25.04 -3.19 3.80
N PRO A 156 25.20 -2.69 5.03
CA PRO A 156 24.36 -1.62 5.54
C PRO A 156 24.58 -0.33 4.74
N LEU A 157 23.53 0.46 4.60
CA LEU A 157 23.62 1.82 4.10
C LEU A 157 24.43 2.68 5.08
N SER A 158 25.48 3.31 4.59
CA SER A 158 26.29 4.25 5.35
C SER A 158 26.32 5.58 4.61
N LEU A 159 25.72 6.61 5.20
CA LEU A 159 25.70 7.94 4.59
C LEU A 159 27.05 8.64 4.82
N ASN A 160 27.58 9.26 3.77
CA ASN A 160 28.80 10.03 3.89
C ASN A 160 28.46 11.48 4.28
N PHE A 161 28.74 11.86 5.52
CA PHE A 161 28.49 13.21 6.01
C PHE A 161 29.65 14.18 5.75
N PRO A 162 29.38 15.49 5.59
CA PRO A 162 28.06 16.13 5.60
C PRO A 162 27.25 15.79 4.34
N GLN A 163 25.93 15.62 4.51
CA GLN A 163 25.01 15.22 3.45
C GLN A 163 23.91 16.28 3.27
N ASN A 164 23.69 16.70 2.03
CA ASN A 164 22.59 17.61 1.70
C ASN A 164 21.31 16.79 1.49
N LEU A 165 20.21 17.17 2.14
CA LEU A 165 18.86 16.62 1.89
C LEU A 165 17.91 17.76 1.52
N LEU A 166 17.14 17.58 0.44
CA LEU A 166 16.00 18.40 0.07
C LEU A 166 14.80 17.94 0.90
N ILE A 167 14.35 18.78 1.83
CA ILE A 167 13.17 18.50 2.66
C ILE A 167 11.94 19.10 1.98
N TYR A 168 10.98 18.26 1.60
CA TYR A 168 9.85 18.71 0.80
C TYR A 168 8.95 19.69 1.55
N SER A 169 8.59 19.39 2.80
CA SER A 169 7.73 20.25 3.63
C SER A 169 8.29 21.67 3.83
N LEU A 170 9.60 21.85 3.66
CA LEU A 170 10.29 23.14 3.79
C LEU A 170 10.68 23.76 2.43
N ASP A 171 10.53 23.03 1.33
CA ASP A 171 11.05 23.37 -0.01
C ASP A 171 12.50 23.89 0.04
N SER A 172 13.36 23.20 0.81
CA SER A 172 14.72 23.67 1.08
C SER A 172 15.73 22.55 1.24
N VAL A 173 16.97 22.83 0.84
CA VAL A 173 18.10 21.93 1.05
C VAL A 173 18.76 22.25 2.39
N ILE A 174 18.83 21.25 3.26
CA ILE A 174 19.46 21.32 4.58
C ILE A 174 20.70 20.43 4.59
N VAL A 175 21.77 20.91 5.24
CA VAL A 175 23.01 20.16 5.43
C VAL A 175 22.90 19.39 6.74
N PHE A 176 22.99 18.08 6.67
CA PHE A 176 23.05 17.19 7.82
C PHE A 176 24.51 16.79 8.07
N ASN A 177 24.98 16.87 9.31
CA ASN A 177 26.39 16.60 9.63
C ASN A 177 26.64 15.19 10.16
N ASN A 178 25.60 14.46 10.52
CA ASN A 178 25.70 13.12 11.10
C ASN A 178 24.36 12.36 11.07
N GLU A 179 24.41 11.06 11.38
CA GLU A 179 23.24 10.16 11.43
C GLU A 179 22.19 10.60 12.46
N PHE A 180 22.61 11.19 13.59
CA PHE A 180 21.68 11.66 14.63
C PHE A 180 20.78 12.80 14.12
N GLU A 181 21.33 13.75 13.36
CA GLU A 181 20.51 14.79 12.73
C GLU A 181 19.51 14.19 11.73
N VAL A 182 19.89 13.15 10.99
CA VAL A 182 18.98 12.46 10.04
C VAL A 182 17.89 11.69 10.80
N LEU A 183 18.22 10.98 11.88
CA LEU A 183 17.22 10.31 12.72
C LEU A 183 16.18 11.30 13.26
N ASN A 184 16.62 12.48 13.72
CA ASN A 184 15.69 13.52 14.14
C ASN A 184 14.78 13.99 13.00
N LEU A 185 15.28 14.07 11.76
CA LEU A 185 14.43 14.34 10.60
C LEU A 185 13.41 13.22 10.40
N LEU A 186 13.83 11.95 10.45
CA LEU A 186 12.95 10.80 10.24
C LEU A 186 11.80 10.76 11.24
N ASN A 187 12.06 11.05 12.52
CA ASN A 187 11.02 11.11 13.55
C ASN A 187 9.98 12.21 13.32
N ASN A 188 10.36 13.29 12.63
CA ASN A 188 9.47 14.40 12.33
C ASN A 188 8.84 14.28 10.94
N CYS A 189 8.96 13.12 10.31
CA CYS A 189 8.46 12.83 8.99
C CYS A 189 7.51 11.62 9.10
N GLU A 190 6.19 11.85 9.08
CA GLU A 190 5.21 10.76 9.12
C GLU A 190 5.21 9.96 7.80
N GLY A 191 5.67 10.55 6.70
CA GLY A 191 5.69 9.94 5.38
C GLY A 191 4.32 10.00 4.69
N CYS A 192 4.17 9.23 3.62
CA CYS A 192 2.92 9.16 2.89
C CYS A 192 1.94 8.17 3.55
N PRO A 193 0.63 8.49 3.62
CA PRO A 193 -0.36 7.55 4.12
C PRO A 193 -0.38 6.29 3.24
N GLN A 194 -0.48 5.12 3.87
CA GLN A 194 -0.64 3.87 3.14
C GLN A 194 -2.11 3.69 2.76
N LEU A 195 -2.47 4.20 1.58
CA LEU A 195 -3.85 4.19 1.12
C LEU A 195 -4.34 2.78 0.76
N SER A 196 -5.61 2.51 1.06
CA SER A 196 -6.34 1.31 0.62
C SER A 196 -7.85 1.55 0.70
N PHE A 197 -8.63 0.78 -0.03
CA PHE A 197 -10.09 0.77 0.08
C PHE A 197 -10.62 -0.65 -0.07
N THR A 198 -11.84 -0.85 0.37
CA THR A 198 -12.60 -2.08 0.11
C THR A 198 -13.69 -1.82 -0.91
N THR A 199 -14.02 -2.84 -1.69
CA THR A 199 -15.06 -2.77 -2.72
C THR A 199 -16.27 -3.61 -2.30
N ARG A 200 -17.46 -3.00 -2.32
CA ARG A 200 -18.74 -3.69 -2.13
C ARG A 200 -19.61 -3.51 -3.38
N THR A 201 -20.15 -4.62 -3.87
CA THR A 201 -21.09 -4.63 -5.00
C THR A 201 -22.53 -4.70 -4.46
N ASP A 202 -23.34 -3.68 -4.73
CA ASP A 202 -24.76 -3.67 -4.32
C ASP A 202 -25.63 -4.39 -5.38
N ASN A 203 -25.26 -4.30 -6.66
CA ASN A 203 -25.77 -5.09 -7.78
C ASN A 203 -24.73 -5.13 -8.91
N ILE A 204 -25.00 -5.81 -10.04
CA ILE A 204 -24.04 -6.03 -11.14
C ILE A 204 -23.32 -4.75 -11.60
N THR A 205 -24.02 -3.61 -11.63
CA THR A 205 -23.47 -2.34 -12.14
C THR A 205 -23.20 -1.31 -11.05
N ASN A 206 -23.70 -1.50 -9.83
CA ASN A 206 -23.59 -0.53 -8.74
C ASN A 206 -22.58 -0.97 -7.68
N TYR A 207 -21.54 -0.15 -7.49
CA TYR A 207 -20.44 -0.40 -6.57
C TYR A 207 -20.33 0.73 -5.55
N THR A 208 -19.98 0.34 -4.32
CA THR A 208 -19.54 1.24 -3.25
C THR A 208 -18.08 0.92 -2.93
N PHE A 209 -17.21 1.91 -3.04
CA PHE A 209 -15.83 1.84 -2.57
C PHE A 209 -15.75 2.54 -1.22
N ILE A 210 -15.09 1.93 -0.24
CA ILE A 210 -14.99 2.43 1.13
C ILE A 210 -13.51 2.54 1.47
N ALA A 211 -13.03 3.76 1.67
CA ALA A 211 -11.65 3.96 2.10
C ALA A 211 -11.43 3.27 3.45
N ASP A 212 -10.37 2.47 3.54
CA ASP A 212 -10.04 1.66 4.70
C ASP A 212 -8.53 1.63 4.85
N PHE A 213 -7.98 2.68 5.46
CA PHE A 213 -6.55 2.83 5.68
C PHE A 213 -6.24 3.50 7.03
N PRO A 214 -5.02 3.33 7.59
CA PRO A 214 -4.61 4.02 8.80
C PRO A 214 -4.78 5.53 8.65
N GLN A 215 -5.32 6.20 9.67
CA GLN A 215 -5.55 7.66 9.68
C GLN A 215 -6.64 8.17 8.72
N VAL A 216 -7.48 7.31 8.12
CA VAL A 216 -8.58 7.76 7.24
C VAL A 216 -9.50 8.80 7.91
N ASP A 217 -9.70 8.71 9.22
CA ASP A 217 -10.52 9.67 10.01
C ASP A 217 -9.77 10.94 10.45
N SER A 218 -8.48 11.05 10.15
CA SER A 218 -7.63 12.19 10.57
C SER A 218 -6.88 12.86 9.42
N ILE A 219 -6.86 12.26 8.22
CA ILE A 219 -6.21 12.85 7.06
C ILE A 219 -6.99 14.11 6.60
N PRO A 220 -6.30 15.24 6.29
CA PRO A 220 -6.96 16.45 5.83
C PRO A 220 -7.84 16.22 4.60
N GLY A 221 -7.31 15.50 3.61
CA GLY A 221 -8.13 15.01 2.51
C GLY A 221 -7.40 14.10 1.53
N TYR A 222 -8.20 13.44 0.71
CA TYR A 222 -7.78 12.58 -0.40
C TYR A 222 -8.83 12.64 -1.52
N GLN A 223 -8.56 11.97 -2.62
CA GLN A 223 -9.28 12.14 -3.88
C GLN A 223 -9.59 10.80 -4.50
N TRP A 224 -10.80 10.65 -5.04
CA TRP A 224 -11.19 9.47 -5.81
C TRP A 224 -11.03 9.71 -7.31
N TYR A 225 -10.54 8.70 -8.01
CA TYR A 225 -10.38 8.69 -9.46
C TYR A 225 -10.97 7.42 -10.09
N ILE A 226 -11.53 7.54 -11.30
CA ILE A 226 -11.92 6.41 -12.14
C ILE A 226 -11.29 6.59 -13.51
N ASN A 227 -10.51 5.60 -13.96
CA ASN A 227 -9.76 5.65 -15.23
C ASN A 227 -8.87 6.90 -15.35
N GLY A 228 -8.32 7.36 -14.22
CA GLY A 228 -7.52 8.59 -14.12
C GLY A 228 -8.33 9.90 -14.13
N GLU A 229 -9.67 9.84 -14.24
CA GLU A 229 -10.54 11.01 -14.14
C GLU A 229 -10.91 11.26 -12.67
N PHE A 230 -10.70 12.50 -12.21
CA PHE A 230 -11.10 12.94 -10.87
C PHE A 230 -12.62 12.86 -10.70
N ILE A 231 -13.06 12.25 -9.60
CA ILE A 231 -14.47 12.09 -9.26
C ILE A 231 -14.87 13.02 -8.12
N GLU A 232 -14.22 12.92 -6.96
CA GLU A 232 -14.52 13.74 -5.78
C GLU A 232 -13.35 13.82 -4.79
N ASN A 233 -13.45 14.75 -3.83
CA ASN A 233 -12.54 14.85 -2.67
C ASN A 233 -13.25 14.31 -1.42
N ASP A 234 -12.48 13.72 -0.52
CA ASP A 234 -12.95 13.10 0.72
C ASP A 234 -11.94 13.41 1.86
N GLY A 235 -12.25 13.02 3.10
CA GLY A 235 -11.47 13.29 4.30
C GLY A 235 -11.98 14.44 5.17
N VAL A 236 -11.23 14.79 6.22
CA VAL A 236 -11.68 15.64 7.32
C VAL A 236 -12.03 17.07 6.88
N ASP A 237 -11.20 17.67 6.01
CA ASP A 237 -11.42 19.04 5.53
C ASP A 237 -12.58 19.13 4.53
N TYR A 238 -12.96 18.01 3.93
CA TYR A 238 -14.03 17.92 2.94
C TYR A 238 -15.35 17.38 3.52
N GLN A 239 -15.38 17.02 4.81
CA GLN A 239 -16.53 16.37 5.46
C GLN A 239 -17.04 15.15 4.69
N GLY A 240 -16.13 14.43 4.03
CA GLY A 240 -16.52 13.27 3.25
C GLY A 240 -16.90 12.09 4.15
N ASP A 241 -17.62 11.14 3.56
CA ASP A 241 -18.15 9.95 4.24
C ASP A 241 -17.26 8.71 4.04
N ASN A 242 -16.06 8.93 3.51
CA ASN A 242 -15.08 7.92 3.15
C ASN A 242 -15.60 6.90 2.13
N GLN A 243 -16.57 7.28 1.31
CA GLN A 243 -17.28 6.38 0.41
C GLN A 243 -17.53 6.98 -0.97
N LEU A 244 -17.16 6.25 -2.01
CA LEU A 244 -17.57 6.53 -3.37
C LEU A 244 -18.61 5.50 -3.83
N THR A 245 -19.82 5.95 -4.16
CA THR A 245 -20.85 5.09 -4.78
C THR A 245 -21.03 5.45 -6.25
N ARG A 246 -20.97 4.46 -7.15
CA ARG A 246 -21.05 4.67 -8.60
C ARG A 246 -21.74 3.50 -9.31
N THR A 247 -22.57 3.84 -10.30
CA THR A 247 -23.09 2.89 -11.29
C THR A 247 -22.21 2.94 -12.54
N PHE A 248 -21.80 1.77 -13.04
CA PHE A 248 -20.92 1.58 -14.17
C PHE A 248 -21.66 0.93 -15.35
N GLU A 249 -21.21 1.24 -16.55
CA GLU A 249 -21.57 0.46 -17.75
C GLU A 249 -20.69 -0.82 -17.79
N PRO A 250 -21.06 -1.84 -18.58
CA PRO A 250 -20.22 -3.03 -18.73
C PRO A 250 -18.84 -2.68 -19.27
N GLY A 251 -17.78 -3.20 -18.64
CA GLY A 251 -16.41 -2.90 -19.01
C GLY A 251 -15.40 -3.04 -17.87
N GLU A 252 -14.16 -2.64 -18.16
CA GLU A 252 -13.05 -2.63 -17.21
C GLU A 252 -12.80 -1.20 -16.72
N TYR A 253 -12.63 -1.03 -15.41
CA TYR A 253 -12.39 0.26 -14.77
C TYR A 253 -11.27 0.16 -13.74
N THR A 254 -10.39 1.16 -13.73
CA THR A 254 -9.39 1.35 -12.66
C THR A 254 -9.89 2.41 -11.70
N VAL A 255 -10.08 2.06 -10.44
CA VAL A 255 -10.53 2.96 -9.38
C VAL A 255 -9.35 3.24 -8.46
N CYS A 256 -9.06 4.50 -8.21
CA CYS A 256 -7.94 4.92 -7.38
C CYS A 256 -8.37 5.88 -6.29
N ILE A 257 -7.64 5.85 -5.18
CA ILE A 257 -7.58 6.94 -4.21
C ILE A 257 -6.18 7.52 -4.21
N ALA A 258 -6.07 8.85 -4.17
CA ALA A 258 -4.80 9.54 -4.05
C ALA A 258 -4.85 10.61 -2.96
N ALA A 259 -3.76 10.77 -2.22
CA ALA A 259 -3.63 11.74 -1.15
C ALA A 259 -2.30 12.48 -1.25
N SER A 260 -2.29 13.74 -0.86
CA SER A 260 -1.07 14.52 -0.64
C SER A 260 -1.23 15.28 0.66
N THR A 261 -0.21 15.22 1.50
CA THR A 261 -0.12 15.93 2.78
C THR A 261 1.13 16.81 2.78
N ASP A 262 1.27 17.68 3.78
CA ASP A 262 2.47 18.51 3.93
C ASP A 262 3.75 17.64 4.05
N ASP A 263 3.62 16.43 4.62
CA ASP A 263 4.69 15.45 4.75
C ASP A 263 4.74 14.44 3.58
N CYS A 264 3.85 14.57 2.60
CA CYS A 264 3.73 13.73 1.41
C CYS A 264 3.38 14.59 0.17
N MET A 265 4.29 15.49 -0.18
CA MET A 265 4.04 16.48 -1.25
C MET A 265 4.02 15.87 -2.66
N LEU A 266 4.73 14.76 -2.88
CA LEU A 266 4.64 14.03 -4.15
C LEU A 266 3.33 13.22 -4.27
N GLY A 267 2.61 13.10 -3.16
CA GLY A 267 1.42 12.30 -3.04
C GLY A 267 1.70 10.81 -3.07
N THR A 268 0.64 10.05 -2.82
CA THR A 268 0.61 8.60 -2.90
C THR A 268 -0.73 8.20 -3.49
N GLU A 269 -0.76 7.06 -4.18
CA GLU A 269 -1.93 6.56 -4.89
C GLU A 269 -2.06 5.05 -4.68
N TYR A 270 -3.29 4.58 -4.48
CA TYR A 270 -3.66 3.18 -4.48
C TYR A 270 -4.79 2.93 -5.48
N CYS A 271 -4.62 1.93 -6.34
CA CYS A 271 -5.57 1.60 -7.40
C CYS A 271 -5.97 0.12 -7.39
N GLU A 272 -7.26 -0.16 -7.62
CA GLU A 272 -7.77 -1.49 -7.94
C GLU A 272 -8.49 -1.47 -9.30
N THR A 273 -8.45 -2.59 -10.02
CA THR A 273 -9.20 -2.75 -11.27
C THR A 273 -10.42 -3.63 -11.03
N ILE A 274 -11.58 -3.17 -11.48
CA ILE A 274 -12.84 -3.91 -11.45
C ILE A 274 -13.30 -4.24 -12.87
N PHE A 275 -14.01 -5.37 -12.99
CA PHE A 275 -14.69 -5.76 -14.21
C PHE A 275 -16.18 -5.81 -13.96
N VAL A 276 -16.93 -5.03 -14.73
CA VAL A 276 -18.38 -4.91 -14.66
C VAL A 276 -18.95 -5.75 -15.78
N GLU A 277 -19.61 -6.85 -15.41
CA GLU A 277 -20.23 -7.75 -16.36
C GLU A 277 -21.44 -7.09 -17.04
N ASP A 278 -21.73 -7.49 -18.27
CA ASP A 278 -22.97 -7.08 -18.95
C ASP A 278 -24.17 -7.70 -18.22
N PRO A 279 -25.08 -6.89 -17.63
CA PRO A 279 -26.25 -7.42 -16.95
C PRO A 279 -27.27 -8.03 -17.93
N CYS A 280 -27.14 -7.77 -19.23
CA CYS A 280 -28.03 -8.30 -20.24
C CYS A 280 -27.71 -9.76 -20.58
N PRO A 281 -28.72 -10.65 -20.65
CA PRO A 281 -28.52 -12.04 -21.00
C PRO A 281 -27.98 -12.17 -22.43
N GLN A 282 -26.97 -13.01 -22.63
CA GLN A 282 -26.45 -13.29 -23.97
C GLN A 282 -27.36 -14.33 -24.66
N LEU A 283 -28.34 -13.85 -25.42
CA LEU A 283 -29.33 -14.70 -26.09
C LEU A 283 -28.71 -15.46 -27.27
N PHE A 284 -29.08 -16.74 -27.40
CA PHE A 284 -28.86 -17.52 -28.62
C PHE A 284 -29.89 -18.66 -28.70
N PHE A 285 -30.06 -19.24 -29.89
CA PHE A 285 -30.92 -20.40 -30.12
C PHE A 285 -30.32 -21.34 -31.16
N ASN A 286 -30.73 -22.59 -31.10
CA ASN A 286 -30.42 -23.60 -32.12
C ASN A 286 -31.62 -23.81 -33.03
N VAL A 287 -31.35 -24.14 -34.30
CA VAL A 287 -32.37 -24.44 -35.30
C VAL A 287 -32.30 -25.92 -35.67
N SER A 288 -33.45 -26.59 -35.71
CA SER A 288 -33.56 -27.99 -36.14
C SER A 288 -34.72 -28.21 -37.11
N ASP A 289 -34.44 -28.99 -38.16
CA ASP A 289 -35.41 -29.29 -39.20
C ASP A 289 -36.12 -30.60 -38.85
N SER A 290 -37.45 -30.56 -38.75
CA SER A 290 -38.24 -31.75 -38.38
C SER A 290 -38.82 -32.48 -39.59
N THR A 291 -39.25 -31.76 -40.63
CA THR A 291 -39.81 -32.26 -41.91
C THR A 291 -39.78 -31.14 -42.99
N GLU A 292 -40.22 -31.41 -44.23
CA GLU A 292 -40.25 -30.45 -45.36
C GLU A 292 -40.88 -29.09 -44.95
N ASN A 293 -40.02 -28.09 -44.77
CA ASN A 293 -40.32 -26.72 -44.32
C ASN A 293 -40.84 -26.52 -42.88
N ASN A 294 -40.74 -27.51 -42.00
CA ASN A 294 -41.08 -27.37 -40.57
C ASN A 294 -39.83 -27.27 -39.70
N TYR A 295 -39.69 -26.13 -39.02
CA TYR A 295 -38.52 -25.80 -38.22
C TYR A 295 -38.90 -25.65 -36.74
N THR A 296 -38.00 -26.14 -35.89
CA THR A 296 -38.05 -25.94 -34.45
C THR A 296 -36.83 -25.12 -34.04
N PHE A 297 -37.10 -23.97 -33.45
CA PHE A 297 -36.10 -23.12 -32.82
C PHE A 297 -36.11 -23.43 -31.33
N MET A 298 -34.95 -23.67 -30.76
CA MET A 298 -34.82 -24.01 -29.34
C MET A 298 -33.87 -23.02 -28.70
N ALA A 299 -34.37 -22.27 -27.72
CA ALA A 299 -33.52 -21.37 -26.97
C ALA A 299 -32.42 -22.19 -26.28
N ASP A 300 -31.21 -21.66 -26.32
CA ASP A 300 -30.06 -22.23 -25.68
C ASP A 300 -29.31 -21.03 -25.14
N PHE A 301 -29.56 -20.60 -23.92
CA PHE A 301 -28.79 -19.52 -23.32
C PHE A 301 -28.87 -19.61 -21.80
N ALA A 302 -27.93 -18.96 -21.12
CA ALA A 302 -27.95 -18.90 -19.67
C ALA A 302 -29.25 -18.23 -19.22
N GLN A 303 -29.90 -18.78 -18.18
CA GLN A 303 -31.13 -18.21 -17.59
C GLN A 303 -32.41 -18.35 -18.43
N MET A 304 -32.43 -19.09 -19.55
CA MET A 304 -33.65 -19.27 -20.37
C MET A 304 -34.88 -19.79 -19.60
N ASN A 305 -34.67 -20.55 -18.52
CA ASN A 305 -35.76 -21.04 -17.65
C ASN A 305 -36.07 -20.12 -16.46
N SER A 306 -35.49 -18.93 -16.39
CA SER A 306 -35.61 -18.02 -15.24
C SER A 306 -35.91 -16.57 -15.61
N ILE A 307 -35.90 -16.22 -16.90
CA ILE A 307 -36.28 -14.89 -17.39
C ILE A 307 -37.36 -15.00 -18.45
N GLY A 308 -38.10 -13.91 -18.67
CA GLY A 308 -39.03 -13.80 -19.77
C GLY A 308 -38.35 -13.36 -21.06
N TYR A 309 -38.73 -13.94 -22.20
CA TYR A 309 -38.22 -13.56 -23.52
C TYR A 309 -39.28 -13.82 -24.60
N SER A 310 -39.15 -13.15 -25.75
CA SER A 310 -40.06 -13.32 -26.89
C SER A 310 -39.33 -13.90 -28.09
N TRP A 311 -39.99 -14.82 -28.78
CA TRP A 311 -39.70 -15.19 -30.16
C TRP A 311 -40.46 -14.25 -31.10
N GLU A 312 -39.80 -13.75 -32.14
CA GLU A 312 -40.39 -12.86 -33.13
C GLU A 312 -39.90 -13.24 -34.53
N LEU A 313 -40.82 -13.59 -35.42
CA LEU A 313 -40.52 -13.99 -36.79
C LEU A 313 -40.95 -12.92 -37.78
N TYR A 314 -40.02 -12.43 -38.59
CA TYR A 314 -40.25 -11.39 -39.59
C TYR A 314 -40.04 -11.89 -41.01
N GLN A 315 -40.78 -11.30 -41.96
CA GLN A 315 -40.52 -11.42 -43.40
C GLN A 315 -40.68 -10.06 -44.06
N ASN A 316 -39.65 -9.61 -44.79
CA ASN A 316 -39.61 -8.27 -45.41
C ASN A 316 -39.87 -7.11 -44.42
N GLY A 317 -39.56 -7.31 -43.14
CA GLY A 317 -39.79 -6.33 -42.07
C GLY A 317 -41.18 -6.40 -41.41
N ASP A 318 -42.10 -7.21 -41.94
CA ASP A 318 -43.41 -7.43 -41.33
C ASP A 318 -43.34 -8.57 -40.31
N LEU A 319 -43.89 -8.36 -39.11
CA LEU A 319 -44.00 -9.40 -38.09
C LEU A 319 -45.06 -10.42 -38.51
N LEU A 320 -44.65 -11.68 -38.66
CA LEU A 320 -45.52 -12.79 -39.06
C LEU A 320 -46.06 -13.56 -37.86
N ALA A 321 -45.22 -13.80 -36.86
CA ALA A 321 -45.56 -14.56 -35.68
C ALA A 321 -44.71 -14.11 -34.50
N SER A 322 -45.27 -14.25 -33.30
CA SER A 322 -44.57 -13.98 -32.05
C SER A 322 -45.06 -14.91 -30.95
N GLU A 323 -44.19 -15.28 -30.04
CA GLU A 323 -44.49 -16.09 -28.87
C GLU A 323 -43.71 -15.55 -27.67
N PHE A 324 -44.34 -15.49 -26.50
CA PHE A 324 -43.69 -15.03 -25.28
C PHE A 324 -43.51 -16.20 -24.32
N GLU A 325 -42.30 -16.32 -23.80
CA GLU A 325 -41.85 -17.30 -22.83
C GLU A 325 -41.68 -16.62 -21.47
N ASP A 326 -42.31 -17.14 -20.42
CA ASP A 326 -42.26 -16.57 -19.06
C ASP A 326 -41.31 -17.33 -18.11
N GLY A 327 -40.42 -18.16 -18.68
CA GLY A 327 -39.50 -19.04 -17.97
C GLY A 327 -40.07 -20.41 -17.59
N ASN A 328 -41.38 -20.66 -17.80
CA ASN A 328 -42.00 -21.98 -17.59
C ASN A 328 -42.46 -22.68 -18.87
N GLY A 329 -42.24 -22.08 -20.05
CA GLY A 329 -42.59 -22.73 -21.30
C GLY A 329 -41.56 -23.75 -21.77
N ASP A 330 -41.75 -24.26 -22.97
CA ASP A 330 -40.96 -25.37 -23.50
C ASP A 330 -39.66 -24.90 -24.17
N ASN A 331 -39.42 -23.59 -24.19
CA ASN A 331 -38.29 -22.91 -24.80
C ASN A 331 -38.17 -23.19 -26.30
N GLN A 332 -39.30 -23.48 -26.95
CA GLN A 332 -39.34 -23.90 -28.33
C GLN A 332 -40.33 -23.07 -29.13
N PHE A 333 -39.88 -22.60 -30.28
CA PHE A 333 -40.76 -21.99 -31.27
C PHE A 333 -40.85 -22.89 -32.50
N PHE A 334 -42.07 -23.16 -32.93
CA PHE A 334 -42.35 -24.02 -34.09
C PHE A 334 -42.98 -23.21 -35.22
N TYR A 335 -42.42 -23.31 -36.43
CA TYR A 335 -43.00 -22.64 -37.59
C TYR A 335 -42.88 -23.45 -38.88
N GLN A 336 -43.93 -23.40 -39.69
CA GLN A 336 -43.96 -23.97 -41.03
C GLN A 336 -43.75 -22.86 -42.06
N PHE A 337 -42.62 -22.89 -42.75
CA PHE A 337 -42.26 -21.85 -43.70
C PHE A 337 -42.80 -22.11 -45.11
N THR A 338 -42.92 -21.02 -45.87
CA THR A 338 -42.97 -21.05 -47.33
C THR A 338 -41.62 -20.58 -47.89
N GLN A 339 -41.40 -20.75 -49.20
CA GLN A 339 -40.18 -20.25 -49.84
C GLN A 339 -40.00 -18.74 -49.60
N GLY A 340 -38.79 -18.33 -49.20
CA GLY A 340 -38.47 -16.94 -48.89
C GLY A 340 -37.35 -16.77 -47.87
N THR A 341 -37.07 -15.52 -47.52
CA THR A 341 -36.11 -15.12 -46.48
C THR A 341 -36.86 -14.58 -45.28
N TYR A 342 -36.50 -15.06 -44.09
CA TYR A 342 -37.12 -14.72 -42.82
C TYR A 342 -36.04 -14.32 -41.82
N ASN A 343 -36.39 -13.49 -40.84
CA ASN A 343 -35.53 -13.21 -39.68
C ASN A 343 -36.23 -13.72 -38.43
N MET A 344 -35.61 -14.71 -37.77
CA MET A 344 -36.03 -15.17 -36.45
C MET A 344 -35.25 -14.39 -35.42
N CYS A 345 -35.94 -13.71 -34.52
CA CYS A 345 -35.36 -12.95 -33.42
C CYS A 345 -35.83 -13.51 -32.08
N MET A 346 -34.93 -13.50 -31.11
CA MET A 346 -35.25 -13.57 -29.70
C MET A 346 -34.96 -12.23 -29.04
N THR A 347 -35.87 -11.75 -28.19
CA THR A 347 -35.71 -10.52 -27.42
C THR A 347 -35.99 -10.77 -25.95
N ALA A 348 -35.21 -10.17 -25.05
CA ALA A 348 -35.42 -10.30 -23.60
C ALA A 348 -35.20 -8.95 -22.92
N GLU A 349 -36.09 -8.59 -22.00
CA GLU A 349 -35.98 -7.43 -21.12
C GLU A 349 -36.00 -7.91 -19.67
N THR A 350 -35.01 -7.52 -18.88
CA THR A 350 -34.94 -7.84 -17.44
C THR A 350 -34.89 -6.55 -16.62
N PRO A 351 -35.19 -6.59 -15.31
CA PRO A 351 -35.00 -5.41 -14.45
C PRO A 351 -33.57 -4.85 -14.50
N GLU A 352 -32.58 -5.72 -14.67
CA GLU A 352 -31.16 -5.38 -14.78
C GLU A 352 -30.75 -4.96 -16.22
N CYS A 353 -31.54 -5.30 -17.23
CA CYS A 353 -31.37 -4.95 -18.64
C CYS A 353 -32.65 -4.31 -19.21
N PRO A 354 -32.98 -3.06 -18.80
CA PRO A 354 -34.28 -2.44 -19.09
C PRO A 354 -34.44 -1.98 -20.54
N GLN A 355 -33.36 -1.90 -21.32
CA GLN A 355 -33.44 -1.68 -22.77
C GLN A 355 -33.53 -2.99 -23.56
N GLY A 356 -33.44 -4.11 -22.85
CA GLY A 356 -33.41 -5.44 -23.41
C GLY A 356 -32.18 -5.73 -24.26
N THR A 357 -32.19 -6.94 -24.79
CA THR A 357 -31.18 -7.48 -25.70
C THR A 357 -31.88 -8.35 -26.74
N SER A 358 -31.25 -8.50 -27.89
CA SER A 358 -31.82 -9.23 -29.03
C SER A 358 -30.78 -10.04 -29.77
N TYR A 359 -31.15 -11.25 -30.17
CA TYR A 359 -30.37 -12.10 -31.06
C TYR A 359 -31.23 -12.52 -32.25
N CYS A 360 -30.76 -12.31 -33.48
CA CYS A 360 -31.50 -12.64 -34.68
C CYS A 360 -30.67 -13.49 -35.66
N GLU A 361 -31.30 -14.49 -36.28
CA GLU A 361 -30.75 -15.26 -37.39
C GLU A 361 -31.62 -15.17 -38.65
N GLU A 362 -30.97 -15.07 -39.80
CA GLU A 362 -31.63 -15.13 -41.11
C GLU A 362 -31.86 -16.59 -41.53
N ILE A 363 -33.10 -16.92 -41.89
CA ILE A 363 -33.52 -18.23 -42.36
C ILE A 363 -33.95 -18.14 -43.82
N VAL A 364 -33.30 -18.92 -44.69
CA VAL A 364 -33.58 -18.95 -46.14
C VAL A 364 -34.17 -20.30 -46.54
N ILE A 365 -35.40 -20.26 -47.04
CA ILE A 365 -36.16 -21.45 -47.48
C ILE A 365 -36.21 -21.45 -49.01
N GLN A 366 -35.67 -22.51 -49.63
CA GLN A 366 -35.49 -22.63 -51.08
C GLN A 366 -36.60 -23.40 -51.80
#